data_AF-A0A7C4Z1K5-F1
#
_entry.id   AF-A0A7C4Z1K5-F1
#
_cell.length_a   1.000
_cell.length_b   1.000
_cell.length_c   1.000
_cell.angle_alpha   90.00
_cell.angle_beta   90.00
_cell.angle_gamma   90.00
#
_symmetry.space_group_name_H-M   'P 1'
#
loop_
_entity.id
_entity.type
_entity.pdbx_description
1 polymer ?
#
loop_
_entity_poly.entity_id
_entity_poly.type
_entity_poly.pdbx_seq_one_letter_code
_entity_poly.pdbx_strand_id
1 'polypeptide(L)'
;MTGNQELFFPPQLLSELADLRDPKWQKFVERIAALPETHPDKLALSLVVIQLGGCMSCGPGSFRHMKGCTSCARQAVGSFKGGTARLIEMFEEARNEVQQYLGEKKAQIAA
;
A
#
# COMPACT_ATOMS: atom_id res chain seq x y z
N MET A 1 5.53 -20.96 -9.67
CA MET A 1 5.68 -19.54 -9.28
C MET A 1 4.53 -18.77 -9.87
N THR A 2 3.39 -18.74 -9.19
CA THR A 2 2.23 -17.92 -9.56
C THR A 2 2.56 -16.48 -9.22
N GLY A 3 2.90 -15.67 -10.22
CA GLY A 3 2.98 -14.23 -10.01
C GLY A 3 1.59 -13.73 -9.63
N ASN A 4 1.42 -13.17 -8.42
CA ASN A 4 0.22 -12.41 -8.09
C ASN A 4 0.20 -11.20 -9.03
N GLN A 5 -0.52 -11.34 -10.15
CA GLN A 5 -0.73 -10.31 -11.15
C GLN A 5 -2.06 -9.64 -10.87
N GLU A 6 -2.13 -9.05 -9.69
CA GLU A 6 -3.25 -8.22 -9.29
C GLU A 6 -3.19 -6.88 -10.03
N LEU A 7 -4.36 -6.31 -10.34
CA LEU A 7 -4.47 -5.00 -10.98
C LEU A 7 -3.82 -3.91 -10.11
N PHE A 8 -3.90 -4.05 -8.79
CA PHE A 8 -3.29 -3.16 -7.81
C PHE A 8 -2.54 -3.94 -6.73
N PHE A 9 -1.65 -3.26 -6.00
CA PHE A 9 -0.94 -3.89 -4.90
C PHE A 9 -1.93 -4.44 -3.85
N PRO A 10 -1.86 -5.75 -3.53
CA PRO A 10 -2.81 -6.36 -2.63
C PRO A 10 -2.42 -6.17 -1.15
N PRO A 11 -3.38 -5.87 -0.24
CA PRO A 11 -3.11 -5.60 1.17
C PRO A 11 -2.44 -6.76 1.95
N GLN A 12 -2.56 -8.01 1.48
CA GLN A 12 -1.96 -9.16 2.15
C GLN A 12 -0.43 -9.15 2.08
N LEU A 13 0.13 -8.46 1.09
CA LEU A 13 1.58 -8.38 0.89
C LEU A 13 2.25 -7.27 1.73
N LEU A 14 1.50 -6.56 2.59
CA LEU A 14 2.07 -5.50 3.42
C LEU A 14 3.14 -6.02 4.40
N SER A 15 3.01 -7.24 4.91
CA SER A 15 4.03 -7.85 5.79
C SER A 15 5.39 -7.97 5.12
N GLU A 16 5.42 -8.15 3.79
CA GLU A 16 6.63 -8.22 2.98
C GLU A 16 7.38 -6.89 2.87
N LEU A 17 6.90 -5.82 3.52
CA LEU A 17 7.53 -4.50 3.50
C LEU A 17 8.20 -4.13 4.83
N ALA A 18 8.02 -4.95 5.88
CA ALA A 18 8.41 -4.57 7.24
C ALA A 18 9.94 -4.43 7.43
N ASP A 19 10.72 -5.27 6.76
CA ASP A 19 12.20 -5.37 6.86
C ASP A 19 12.96 -4.35 5.97
N LEU A 20 12.25 -3.46 5.28
CA LEU A 20 12.86 -2.62 4.24
C LEU A 20 13.59 -1.38 4.75
N ARG A 21 13.35 -0.94 5.99
CA ARG A 21 13.81 0.33 6.54
C ARG A 21 14.14 0.21 8.03
N ASP A 22 14.19 1.34 8.73
CA ASP A 22 14.52 1.41 10.14
C ASP A 22 13.43 0.78 11.06
N PRO A 23 13.75 0.50 12.34
CA PRO A 23 12.81 -0.17 13.24
C PRO A 23 11.47 0.56 13.46
N LYS A 24 11.38 1.88 13.23
CA LYS A 24 10.10 2.60 13.31
C LYS A 24 9.18 2.18 12.17
N TRP A 25 9.74 2.00 10.96
CA TRP A 25 9.01 1.51 9.81
C TRP A 25 8.54 0.07 10.02
N GLN A 26 9.43 -0.80 10.49
CA GLN A 26 9.10 -2.20 10.75
C GLN A 26 7.88 -2.33 11.67
N LYS A 27 7.94 -1.70 12.86
CA LYS A 27 6.83 -1.73 13.83
C LYS A 27 5.54 -1.16 13.27
N PHE A 28 5.64 -0.11 12.46
CA PHE A 28 4.50 0.54 11.84
C PHE A 28 3.80 -0.39 10.82
N VAL A 29 4.58 -1.04 9.96
CA VAL A 29 4.07 -1.98 8.96
C VAL A 29 3.50 -3.23 9.63
N GLU A 30 4.20 -3.83 10.59
CA GLU A 30 3.72 -5.02 11.33
C GLU A 30 2.37 -4.77 11.99
N ARG A 31 2.21 -3.60 12.63
CA ARG A 31 0.94 -3.19 13.25
C ARG A 31 -0.20 -3.13 12.23
N ILE A 32 0.04 -2.54 11.06
CA ILE A 32 -1.01 -2.37 10.03
C ILE A 32 -1.28 -3.70 9.30
N ALA A 33 -0.25 -4.50 9.06
CA ALA A 33 -0.37 -5.81 8.40
C ALA A 33 -1.25 -6.78 9.22
N ALA A 34 -1.27 -6.65 10.55
CA ALA A 34 -2.12 -7.43 11.44
C ALA A 34 -3.61 -7.03 11.41
N LEU A 35 -3.97 -5.88 10.82
CA LEU A 35 -5.35 -5.42 10.77
C LEU A 35 -6.18 -6.20 9.73
N PRO A 36 -7.52 -6.24 9.86
CA PRO A 36 -8.40 -6.78 8.82
C PRO A 36 -8.19 -6.10 7.47
N GLU A 37 -8.40 -6.83 6.37
CA GLU A 37 -8.19 -6.32 5.01
C GLU A 37 -9.02 -5.08 4.67
N THR A 38 -10.22 -4.99 5.26
CA THR A 38 -11.16 -3.87 5.09
C THR A 38 -10.88 -2.70 6.03
N HIS A 39 -9.89 -2.80 6.92
CA HIS A 39 -9.58 -1.74 7.86
C HIS A 39 -9.03 -0.50 7.10
N PRO A 40 -9.51 0.72 7.40
CA PRO A 40 -9.07 1.94 6.70
C PRO A 40 -7.56 2.11 6.65
N ASP A 41 -6.85 1.87 7.76
CA ASP A 41 -5.39 1.96 7.80
C ASP A 41 -4.68 0.95 6.88
N LYS A 42 -5.24 -0.25 6.70
CA LYS A 42 -4.66 -1.25 5.78
C LYS A 42 -4.86 -0.84 4.33
N LEU A 43 -6.03 -0.29 4.01
CA LEU A 43 -6.34 0.27 2.70
C LEU A 43 -5.46 1.49 2.41
N ALA A 44 -5.27 2.39 3.38
CA ALA A 44 -4.45 3.58 3.26
C ALA A 44 -2.98 3.26 2.98
N LEU A 45 -2.40 2.31 3.72
CA LEU A 45 -1.01 1.89 3.46
C LEU A 45 -0.87 1.21 2.09
N SER A 46 -1.87 0.43 1.67
CA SER A 46 -1.90 -0.15 0.33
C SER A 46 -1.97 0.94 -0.75
N LEU A 47 -2.75 1.99 -0.54
CA LEU A 47 -2.85 3.14 -1.44
C LEU A 47 -1.50 3.86 -1.60
N VAL A 48 -0.76 4.06 -0.51
CA VAL A 48 0.61 4.61 -0.57
C VAL A 48 1.51 3.75 -1.46
N VAL A 49 1.47 2.42 -1.30
CA VAL A 49 2.27 1.51 -2.11
C VAL A 49 1.84 1.52 -3.58
N ILE A 50 0.53 1.61 -3.86
CA ILE A 50 -0.02 1.75 -5.22
C ILE A 50 0.52 3.00 -5.90
N GLN A 51 0.53 4.13 -5.19
CA GLN A 51 1.03 5.41 -5.70
C GLN A 51 2.53 5.36 -5.94
N LEU A 52 3.33 4.87 -4.97
CA LEU A 52 4.78 4.76 -5.08
C LEU A 52 5.21 3.76 -6.17
N GLY A 53 4.52 2.63 -6.28
CA GLY A 53 4.80 1.60 -7.27
C GLY A 53 4.31 1.95 -8.68
N GLY A 54 3.46 2.97 -8.81
CA GLY A 54 2.80 3.34 -10.05
C GLY A 54 1.89 2.24 -10.59
N CYS A 55 1.21 1.50 -9.70
CA CYS A 55 0.42 0.32 -10.06
C CYS A 55 -0.70 0.63 -11.06
N MET A 56 -1.23 1.86 -11.06
CA MET A 56 -2.25 2.31 -12.04
C MET A 56 -1.79 2.28 -13.49
N SER A 57 -0.47 2.28 -13.73
CA SER A 57 0.15 2.17 -15.06
C SER A 57 0.74 0.78 -15.33
N CYS A 58 0.46 -0.20 -14.46
CA CYS A 58 0.94 -1.56 -14.58
C CYS A 58 -0.06 -2.41 -15.37
N GLY A 59 0.41 -3.17 -16.36
CA GLY A 59 -0.44 -4.02 -17.16
C GLY A 59 0.31 -5.14 -17.89
N PRO A 60 -0.41 -6.05 -18.57
CA PRO A 60 0.18 -7.14 -19.33
C PRO A 60 1.26 -6.66 -20.30
N GLY A 61 2.43 -7.31 -20.28
CA GLY A 61 3.59 -6.93 -21.09
C GLY A 61 4.50 -5.86 -20.49
N SER A 62 4.13 -5.23 -19.35
CA SER A 62 5.05 -4.33 -18.65
C SER A 62 6.07 -5.10 -17.79
N PHE A 63 7.31 -4.59 -17.73
CA PHE A 63 8.37 -5.18 -16.90
C PHE A 63 7.96 -5.32 -15.43
N ARG A 64 7.19 -4.35 -14.90
CA ARG A 64 6.67 -4.37 -13.53
C ARG A 64 5.67 -5.50 -13.30
N HIS A 65 4.80 -5.76 -14.26
CA HIS A 65 3.83 -6.85 -14.17
C HIS A 65 4.53 -8.21 -14.12
N MET A 66 5.54 -8.43 -14.98
CA MET A 66 6.34 -9.66 -15.00
C MET A 66 7.15 -9.88 -13.70
N LYS A 67 7.59 -8.80 -13.04
CA LYS A 67 8.44 -8.85 -11.83
C LYS A 67 7.67 -9.23 -10.55
N GLY A 68 6.36 -9.09 -10.55
CA GLY A 68 5.46 -9.41 -9.42
C GLY A 68 5.30 -8.28 -8.40
N CYS A 69 4.10 -8.16 -7.81
CA CYS A 69 3.71 -7.08 -6.90
C CYS A 69 4.66 -6.93 -5.70
N THR A 70 5.09 -8.03 -5.07
CA THR A 70 6.02 -7.99 -3.93
C THR A 70 7.34 -7.33 -4.30
N SER A 71 7.94 -7.74 -5.42
CA SER A 71 9.22 -7.21 -5.90
C SER A 71 9.12 -5.71 -6.24
N CYS A 72 8.04 -5.31 -6.89
CA CYS A 72 7.79 -3.91 -7.23
C CYS A 72 7.53 -3.04 -6.00
N ALA A 73 6.74 -3.54 -5.04
CA ALA A 73 6.45 -2.82 -3.81
C ALA A 73 7.69 -2.66 -2.92
N ARG A 74 8.46 -3.75 -2.73
CA ARG A 74 9.73 -3.72 -2.01
C ARG A 74 10.71 -2.74 -2.65
N GLN A 75 10.80 -2.74 -3.98
CA GLN A 75 11.64 -1.78 -4.70
C GLN A 75 11.15 -0.34 -4.47
N ALA A 76 9.86 -0.06 -4.68
CA ALA A 76 9.29 1.28 -4.56
C ALA A 76 9.48 1.86 -3.14
N VAL A 77 9.18 1.08 -2.11
CA VAL A 77 9.36 1.48 -0.71
C VAL A 77 10.84 1.55 -0.33
N GLY A 78 11.65 0.58 -0.74
CA GLY A 78 13.08 0.54 -0.42
C GLY A 78 13.88 1.67 -1.08
N SER A 79 13.55 2.02 -2.34
CA SER A 79 14.25 3.09 -3.07
C SER A 79 13.67 4.49 -2.87
N PHE A 80 12.59 4.63 -2.08
CA PHE A 80 11.99 5.93 -1.83
C PHE A 80 12.99 6.86 -1.11
N LYS A 81 13.26 8.03 -1.69
CA LYS A 81 14.30 8.95 -1.20
C LYS A 81 13.96 9.62 0.13
N GLY A 82 12.68 9.70 0.48
CA GLY A 82 12.26 10.24 1.78
C GLY A 82 12.50 9.25 2.92
N GLY A 83 12.61 9.78 4.14
CA GLY A 83 12.71 8.97 5.35
C GLY A 83 11.37 8.34 5.73
N THR A 84 11.40 7.49 6.75
CA THR A 84 10.21 6.83 7.33
C THR A 84 9.16 7.83 7.81
N ALA A 85 9.56 9.00 8.30
CA ALA A 85 8.62 10.06 8.67
C ALA A 85 7.76 10.50 7.47
N ARG A 86 8.38 10.70 6.29
CA ARG A 86 7.65 11.11 5.09
C ARG A 86 6.70 10.02 4.58
N LEU A 87 7.08 8.75 4.68
CA LEU A 87 6.18 7.64 4.35
C LEU A 87 4.96 7.59 5.29
N ILE A 88 5.17 7.88 6.57
CA ILE A 88 4.07 7.95 7.55
C ILE A 88 3.17 9.16 7.26
N GLU A 89 3.72 10.31 6.88
CA GLU A 89 2.92 11.47 6.44
C GLU A 89 2.05 11.13 5.23
N MET A 90 2.63 10.52 4.19
CA MET A 90 1.87 10.05 3.02
C MET A 90 0.77 9.06 3.42
N PHE A 91 1.03 8.21 4.41
CA PHE A 91 0.02 7.32 4.96
C PHE A 91 -1.12 8.07 5.65
N GLU A 92 -0.85 9.10 6.46
CA GLU A 92 -1.92 9.87 7.11
C GLU A 92 -2.75 10.66 6.07
N GLU A 93 -2.10 11.18 5.02
CA GLU A 93 -2.79 11.79 3.88
C GLU A 93 -3.73 10.77 3.20
N ALA A 94 -3.23 9.58 2.86
CA ALA A 94 -4.02 8.49 2.27
C ALA A 94 -5.13 7.98 3.21
N ARG A 95 -4.88 7.98 4.53
CA ARG A 95 -5.86 7.57 5.54
C ARG A 95 -7.04 8.52 5.59
N ASN A 96 -6.78 9.82 5.51
CA ASN A 96 -7.83 10.82 5.44
C ASN A 96 -8.67 10.65 4.17
N GLU A 97 -8.04 10.42 3.02
CA GLU A 97 -8.73 10.15 1.74
C GLU A 97 -9.65 8.92 1.84
N VAL A 98 -9.13 7.79 2.36
CA VAL A 98 -9.92 6.57 2.56
C VAL A 98 -11.09 6.81 3.50
N GLN A 99 -10.88 7.53 4.61
CA GLN A 99 -11.95 7.83 5.57
C GLN A 99 -13.02 8.74 4.99
N GLN A 100 -12.64 9.77 4.23
CA GLN A 100 -13.57 10.65 3.53
C GLN A 100 -14.44 9.86 2.56
N TYR A 101 -13.82 9.03 1.69
CA TYR A 101 -14.55 8.20 0.73
C TYR A 101 -15.51 7.23 1.43
N LEU A 102 -15.06 6.57 2.52
CA LEU A 102 -15.92 5.67 3.29
C LEU A 102 -17.07 6.41 4.00
N GLY A 103 -16.83 7.64 4.46
CA GLY A 103 -17.85 8.48 5.08
C GLY A 103 -18.92 8.94 4.07
N GLU A 104 -18.49 9.43 2.92
CA GLU A 104 -19.37 9.81 1.80
C GLU A 104 -20.19 8.62 1.30
N LYS A 105 -19.55 7.45 1.16
CA LYS A 105 -20.22 6.23 0.72
C LYS A 105 -21.24 5.73 1.72
N LYS A 106 -20.96 5.83 3.03
CA LYS A 106 -21.95 5.55 4.08
C LYS A 106 -23.16 6.48 3.97
N ALA A 107 -22.96 7.76 3.66
CA ALA A 107 -24.05 8.71 3.46
C ALA A 107 -24.89 8.38 2.21
N GLN A 108 -24.26 7.93 1.12
CA GLN A 108 -24.96 7.55 -0.12
C GLN A 108 -25.74 6.24 -0.02
N ILE A 109 -25.31 5.29 0.81
CA ILE A 109 -26.01 4.01 1.01
C ILE A 109 -27.19 4.17 1.99
N ALA A 110 -27.15 5.17 2.86
CA ALA A 110 -28.19 5.44 3.85
C ALA A 110 -29.30 6.39 3.34
N ALA A 111 -29.17 6.92 2.12
CA ALA A 111 -30.15 7.77 1.44
C ALA A 111 -31.00 6.96 0.46
#